data_AF-A0A2V7DHX7-F1
#
_entry.id   AF-A0A2V7DHX7-F1
#
_cell.length_a   1.000
_cell.length_b   1.000
_cell.length_c   1.000
_cell.angle_alpha   90.00
_cell.angle_beta   90.00
_cell.angle_gamma   90.00
#
_symmetry.space_group_name_H-M   'P 1'
#
loop_
_entity.id
_entity.type
_entity.pdbx_description
1 polymer ?
#
loop_
_entity_poly.entity_id
_entity_poly.type
_entity_poly.pdbx_seq_one_letter_code
_entity_poly.pdbx_strand_id
1 'polypeptide(L)' 'MDSLAVRWLFPGKEVQVDARCLDCARPLQLRMRDETFLTISPETMVGHANIPAPRWNENWAFT' A
#
# COMPACT_ATOMS: atom_id res chain seq x y z
N MET A 1 3.30 -0.25 4.77
CA MET A 1 2.80 0.93 4.02
C MET A 1 3.59 1.12 2.72
N ASP A 2 4.72 0.45 2.64
CA ASP A 2 5.80 0.55 1.67
C ASP A 2 5.31 0.25 0.24
N SER A 3 4.31 -0.64 0.11
CA SER A 3 3.67 -0.96 -1.17
C SER A 3 3.05 0.25 -1.88
N LEU A 4 2.57 1.25 -1.14
CA LEU A 4 2.09 2.51 -1.72
C LEU A 4 3.27 3.40 -2.17
N ALA A 5 4.39 3.35 -1.47
CA ALA A 5 5.56 4.15 -1.78
C ALA A 5 6.31 3.66 -3.04
N VAL A 6 6.16 2.39 -3.43
CA VAL A 6 6.82 1.81 -4.62
C VAL A 6 6.55 2.62 -5.91
N ARG A 7 5.40 3.29 -6.02
CA ARG A 7 5.08 4.17 -7.18
C ARG A 7 6.14 5.25 -7.43
N TRP A 8 6.85 5.69 -6.39
CA TRP A 8 7.87 6.73 -6.47
C TRP A 8 9.18 6.27 -7.09
N LEU A 9 9.42 4.95 -7.13
CA LEU A 9 10.59 4.39 -7.81
C LEU A 9 10.44 4.42 -9.35
N PHE A 10 9.23 4.64 -9.85
CA PHE A 10 8.89 4.55 -11.28
C PHE A 10 8.07 5.77 -11.75
N PRO A 11 8.65 6.99 -11.76
CA PRO A 11 7.94 8.21 -12.10
C PRO A 11 7.30 8.14 -13.50
N GLY A 12 6.04 8.56 -13.60
CA GLY A 12 5.22 8.53 -14.81
C GLY A 12 4.80 7.13 -15.27
N LYS A 13 5.18 6.07 -14.55
CA LYS A 13 4.80 4.69 -14.84
C LYS A 13 3.65 4.27 -13.95
N GLU A 14 2.82 3.40 -14.51
CA GLU A 14 1.80 2.73 -13.73
C GLU A 14 2.41 1.57 -12.96
N VAL A 15 2.07 1.49 -11.68
CA VAL A 15 2.42 0.38 -10.79
C VAL A 15 1.13 -0.33 -10.39
N GLN A 16 1.12 -1.65 -10.58
CA GLN A 16 0.07 -2.52 -10.10
C GLN A 16 0.57 -3.30 -8.88
N VAL A 17 -0.25 -3.33 -7.83
CA VAL A 17 -0.03 -4.13 -6.63
C VAL A 17 -1.17 -5.14 -6.52
N ASP A 18 -0.83 -6.41 -6.59
CA ASP A 18 -1.75 -7.52 -6.35
C ASP A 18 -1.47 -8.13 -4.98
N ALA A 19 -2.54 -8.33 -4.20
CA ALA A 19 -2.46 -8.87 -2.85
C ALA A 19 -3.69 -9.73 -2.53
N ARG A 20 -3.72 -10.28 -1.32
CA ARG A 20 -4.84 -11.05 -0.77
C ARG A 20 -5.32 -10.37 0.50
N CYS A 21 -6.65 -10.32 0.68
CA CYS A 21 -7.24 -9.79 1.90
C CYS A 21 -6.77 -10.60 3.11
N LEU A 22 -6.29 -9.92 4.15
CA LEU A 22 -5.75 -10.56 5.34
C LEU A 22 -6.78 -11.42 6.09
N ASP A 23 -8.06 -11.03 6.02
CA ASP A 23 -9.16 -11.72 6.70
C ASP A 23 -9.71 -12.90 5.88
N CYS A 24 -10.05 -12.67 4.61
CA CYS A 24 -10.81 -13.64 3.81
C CYS A 24 -10.08 -14.19 2.56
N ALA A 25 -8.82 -13.82 2.35
CA ALA A 25 -7.99 -14.24 1.21
C ALA A 25 -8.54 -13.92 -0.20
N ARG A 26 -9.58 -13.11 -0.31
CA ARG A 26 -10.07 -12.60 -1.61
C ARG A 26 -9.01 -11.71 -2.27
N PRO A 27 -8.95 -11.69 -3.62
CA PRO A 27 -7.96 -10.88 -4.32
C PRO A 27 -8.20 -9.39 -4.06
N LEU A 28 -7.10 -8.65 -3.93
CA LEU A 28 -7.03 -7.21 -3.83
C LEU A 28 -6.15 -6.72 -4.99
N GLN A 29 -6.60 -5.71 -5.72
CA GLN A 29 -5.82 -5.07 -6.77
C GLN A 29 -5.83 -3.55 -6.59
N LEU A 30 -4.66 -2.96 -6.73
CA LEU A 30 -4.43 -1.53 -6.67
C LEU A 30 -3.59 -1.10 -7.87
N ARG A 31 -4.03 -0.09 -8.60
CA ARG A 31 -3.27 0.53 -9.70
C ARG A 31 -3.01 1.99 -9.37
N MET A 32 -1.76 2.42 -9.49
CA MET A 32 -1.31 3.76 -9.14
C MET A 32 -0.42 4.33 -10.23
N ARG A 33 -0.40 5.66 -10.34
CA ARG A 33 0.59 6.40 -11.11
C ARG A 33 0.86 7.72 -10.42
N ASP A 34 2.12 7.96 -10.05
CA ASP A 34 2.54 9.15 -9.31
C ASP A 34 1.64 9.38 -8.10
N GLU A 35 0.94 10.52 -8.01
CA GLU A 35 0.05 10.87 -6.89
C GLU A 35 -1.34 10.19 -6.94
N THR A 36 -1.68 9.52 -8.04
CA THR A 36 -3.07 9.14 -8.34
C THR A 36 -3.28 7.64 -8.22
N PHE A 37 -4.39 7.27 -7.57
CA PHE A 37 -4.97 5.93 -7.65
C PHE A 37 -5.82 5.83 -8.92
N LEU A 38 -5.46 4.92 -9.82
CA LEU A 38 -6.19 4.68 -11.07
C LEU A 38 -7.31 3.65 -10.87
N THR A 39 -7.10 2.66 -10.01
CA THR A 39 -8.09 1.62 -9.71
C THR A 39 -7.83 1.06 -8.32
N ILE A 40 -8.90 0.85 -7.56
CA ILE A 40 -8.89 0.16 -6.26
C ILE A 40 -9.99 -0.91 -6.33
N SER A 41 -9.63 -2.18 -6.18
CA SER A 41 -10.58 -3.29 -6.24
C SER A 41 -10.33 -4.29 -5.11
N PRO A 42 -11.30 -4.51 -4.20
CA PRO A 42 -12.57 -3.80 -4.10
C PRO A 42 -12.38 -2.35 -3.66
N GLU A 43 -13.32 -1.46 -4.00
CA GLU A 43 -13.29 -0.03 -3.60
C GLU A 43 -13.28 0.17 -2.08
N THR A 44 -13.71 -0.84 -1.33
CA THR A 44 -13.74 -0.87 0.14
C THR A 44 -12.42 -1.35 0.78
N MET A 45 -11.35 -1.53 -0.02
CA MET A 45 -10.06 -1.96 0.47
C MET A 45 -9.51 -1.01 1.55
N VAL A 46 -8.94 -1.58 2.61
CA VAL A 46 -8.28 -0.84 3.69
C VAL A 46 -6.88 -1.40 3.95
N GLY A 47 -5.96 -0.51 4.33
CA GLY A 47 -4.64 -0.88 4.83
C GLY A 47 -4.65 -1.08 6.34
N HIS A 48 -3.99 -2.14 6.82
CA HIS A 48 -3.78 -2.37 8.25
C HIS A 48 -2.28 -2.27 8.57
N ALA A 49 -1.95 -1.55 9.63
CA ALA A 49 -0.60 -1.48 10.17
C ALA A 49 -0.68 -1.62 11.70
N ASN A 50 0.09 -2.56 12.25
CA ASN A 50 0.31 -2.63 13.69
C ASN A 50 1.39 -1.61 14.06
N ILE A 51 0.96 -0.48 14.60
CA ILE A 51 1.84 0.57 15.07
C ILE A 51 2.11 0.36 16.56
N PRO A 52 3.31 -0.05 16.98
CA PRO A 52 3.67 -0.06 18.40
C PRO A 52 3.85 1.39 18.87
N ALA A 53 2.75 2.05 19.23
CA ALA A 53 2.72 3.46 19.62
C ALA A 53 3.83 3.88 20.61
N PRO A 54 4.23 3.06 21.63
CA PRO A 54 5.28 3.45 22.56
C PRO A 54 6.71 3.45 21.99
N ARG A 55 6.95 2.85 20.82
CA ARG A 55 8.27 2.68 20.19
C ARG A 55 8.32 3.21 18.75
N TRP A 56 7.29 3.93 18.33
CA TRP A 56 7.12 4.39 16.95
C TRP A 56 8.28 5.24 16.43
N ASN A 57 8.97 5.93 17.33
CA ASN A 57 10.12 6.79 17.11
C ASN A 57 11.48 6.07 17.05
N GLU A 58 11.57 4.78 17.35
CA GLU A 58 12.85 4.06 17.38
C GLU A 58 13.36 3.64 15.99
N ASN A 59 12.50 3.55 14.97
CA ASN A 59 12.85 2.97 13.64
C ASN A 59 12.34 3.77 12.42
N TRP A 60 12.30 5.11 12.50
CA TRP A 60 11.73 5.96 11.45
C TRP A 60 12.46 5.93 10.08
N ALA A 61 13.69 5.40 10.03
CA ALA A 61 14.52 5.42 8.83
C ALA A 61 14.29 4.25 7.85
N PHE A 62 13.43 3.28 8.18
CA PHE A 62 13.30 2.03 7.41
C PHE A 62 11.85 1.56 7.20
N THR A 63 10.84 2.43 7.29
CA THR A 63 9.45 2.14 6.88
C THR A 63 8.94 3.23 5.94
#